data_AF-A0A1H6WJT5-F1
#
_entry.id   AF-A0A1H6WJT5-F1
#
_cell.length_a   1.000
_cell.length_b   1.000
_cell.length_c   1.000
_cell.angle_alpha   90.00
_cell.angle_beta   90.00
_cell.angle_gamma   90.00
#
_symmetry.space_group_name_H-M   'P 1'
#
loop_
_entity.id
_entity.type
_entity.pdbx_description
1 polymer ?
#
loop_
_entity_poly.entity_id
_entity_poly.type
_entity_poly.pdbx_seq_one_letter_code
_entity_poly.pdbx_strand_id
1 'polypeptide(L)'
;MSQSHLELLKLKLEASKWKLLTEYNLQTPTDYWFIARPNGDCITKLTFTIGGNGKFGAILGNETICNAIACTIEEHPSISIYFGKYSKQFQLDINQFIKQLNTLDKKSL
;
A
#
# COMPACT_ATOMS: atom_id res chain seq x y z
N MET A 1 -10.01 -3.54 -3.36
CA MET A 1 -8.60 -4.01 -3.45
C MET A 1 -8.59 -5.39 -4.08
N SER A 2 -7.84 -5.55 -5.17
CA SER A 2 -7.55 -6.88 -5.72
C SER A 2 -6.13 -7.31 -5.33
N GLN A 3 -5.87 -8.62 -5.40
CA GLN A 3 -4.52 -9.18 -5.28
C GLN A 3 -3.49 -8.42 -6.14
N SER A 4 -3.85 -8.06 -7.37
CA SER A 4 -2.97 -7.32 -8.30
C SER A 4 -2.54 -5.94 -7.78
N HIS A 5 -3.37 -5.28 -6.96
CA HIS A 5 -3.01 -4.00 -6.35
C HIS A 5 -1.92 -4.16 -5.28
N LEU A 6 -2.08 -5.18 -4.43
CA LEU A 6 -1.10 -5.51 -3.40
C LEU A 6 0.20 -6.02 -4.02
N GLU A 7 0.12 -6.87 -5.04
CA GLU A 7 1.28 -7.33 -5.79
C GLU A 7 2.05 -6.18 -6.43
N LEU A 8 1.35 -5.23 -7.07
CA LEU A 8 2.02 -4.07 -7.65
C LEU A 8 2.66 -3.18 -6.59
N LEU A 9 1.98 -2.92 -5.46
CA LEU A 9 2.58 -2.15 -4.36
C LEU A 9 3.83 -2.86 -3.82
N LYS A 10 3.76 -4.18 -3.60
CA LYS A 10 4.90 -5.00 -3.16
C LYS A 10 6.07 -4.90 -4.14
N LEU A 11 5.82 -5.12 -5.43
CA LEU A 11 6.84 -5.01 -6.48
C LEU A 11 7.51 -3.62 -6.48
N LYS A 12 6.73 -2.55 -6.29
CA LYS A 12 7.23 -1.18 -6.28
C LYS A 12 8.02 -0.84 -5.01
N LEU A 13 7.61 -1.37 -3.86
CA LEU A 13 8.36 -1.31 -2.60
C LEU A 13 9.72 -2.00 -2.76
N GLU A 14 9.72 -3.25 -3.24
CA GLU A 14 10.94 -4.05 -3.45
C GLU A 14 11.89 -3.40 -4.45
N ALA A 15 11.38 -2.91 -5.59
CA ALA A 15 12.17 -2.15 -6.55
C ALA A 15 12.77 -0.86 -5.97
N SER A 16 12.14 -0.31 -4.93
CA SER A 16 12.60 0.88 -4.20
C SER A 16 13.42 0.53 -2.95
N LYS A 17 13.93 -0.70 -2.87
CA LYS A 17 14.76 -1.23 -1.78
C LYS A 17 14.04 -1.28 -0.43
N TRP A 18 12.72 -1.44 -0.41
CA TRP A 18 11.98 -1.80 0.80
C TRP A 18 11.77 -3.30 0.84
N LYS A 19 12.05 -3.92 1.99
CA LYS A 19 11.83 -5.34 2.25
C LYS A 19 10.56 -5.51 3.07
N LEU A 20 9.67 -6.39 2.63
CA LEU A 20 8.50 -6.78 3.40
C LEU A 20 8.92 -7.71 4.54
N LEU A 21 8.56 -7.37 5.78
CA LEU A 21 8.82 -8.17 6.98
C LEU A 21 7.61 -9.00 7.41
N THR A 22 6.40 -8.52 7.13
CA THR A 22 5.18 -9.29 7.38
C THR A 22 5.07 -10.43 6.36
N GLU A 23 4.79 -11.64 6.85
CA GLU A 23 4.45 -12.76 5.98
C GLU A 23 3.18 -12.44 5.18
N TYR A 24 3.34 -12.24 3.89
CA TYR A 24 2.23 -11.99 2.99
C TYR A 24 1.48 -13.29 2.71
N ASN A 25 0.33 -13.47 3.34
CA ASN A 25 -0.59 -14.57 3.06
C ASN A 25 -1.81 -14.07 2.28
N LEU A 26 -1.95 -14.54 1.04
CA LEU A 26 -3.07 -14.21 0.15
C LEU A 26 -4.41 -14.78 0.60
N GLN A 27 -4.40 -15.88 1.36
CA GLN A 27 -5.61 -16.54 1.85
C GLN A 27 -6.16 -15.85 3.11
N THR A 28 -5.27 -15.22 3.88
CA THR A 28 -5.60 -14.43 5.08
C THR A 28 -4.85 -13.09 5.02
N PRO A 29 -5.31 -12.15 4.17
CA PRO A 29 -4.65 -10.86 4.05
C PRO A 29 -4.70 -10.13 5.39
N THR A 30 -3.54 -9.71 5.88
CA THR A 30 -3.44 -8.84 7.05
C THR A 30 -3.85 -7.42 6.70
N ASP A 31 -4.41 -6.71 7.67
CA ASP A 31 -4.73 -5.27 7.59
C ASP A 31 -3.50 -4.39 7.73
N TYR A 32 -2.29 -4.97 7.79
CA TYR A 32 -1.05 -4.21 7.80
C TYR A 32 0.12 -4.98 7.22
N TRP A 33 1.15 -4.24 6.81
CA TRP A 33 2.48 -4.73 6.49
C TRP A 33 3.54 -3.94 7.26
N PHE A 34 4.51 -4.65 7.82
CA PHE A 34 5.78 -4.08 8.21
C PHE A 34 6.72 -4.13 7.01
N ILE A 35 7.32 -2.99 6.69
CA ILE A 35 8.38 -2.88 5.69
C ILE A 35 9.63 -2.33 6.37
N ALA A 36 10.80 -2.69 5.86
CA ALA A 36 12.04 -2.10 6.30
C ALA A 36 13.04 -1.85 5.18
N ARG A 37 14.01 -0.98 5.42
CA ARG A 37 15.21 -0.90 4.57
C ARG A 37 16.02 -2.20 4.62
N PRO A 38 16.87 -2.51 3.63
CA PRO A 38 17.57 -3.80 3.55
C PRO A 38 18.56 -4.01 4.70
N ASN A 39 19.04 -2.92 5.31
CA ASN A 39 19.89 -2.92 6.49
C ASN A 39 19.12 -2.99 7.82
N GLY A 40 17.79 -2.88 7.80
CA GLY A 40 16.93 -2.98 8.99
C GLY A 40 16.71 -1.69 9.77
N ASP A 41 17.29 -0.57 9.33
CA ASP A 41 17.38 0.67 10.13
C ASP A 41 16.05 1.41 10.32
N CYS A 42 15.07 1.19 9.43
CA CYS A 42 13.78 1.85 9.49
C CYS A 42 12.68 0.81 9.29
N ILE A 43 11.90 0.53 10.33
CA ILE A 43 10.70 -0.32 10.25
C ILE A 43 9.49 0.61 10.16
N THR A 44 8.76 0.55 9.04
CA THR A 44 7.53 1.32 8.84
C THR A 44 6.34 0.38 8.78
N LYS A 45 5.26 0.71 9.50
CA LYS A 45 3.98 0.00 9.38
C LYS A 45 3.09 0.69 8.34
N LEU A 46 2.75 -0.07 7.31
CA LEU A 46 1.68 0.25 6.36
C LEU A 46 0.39 -0.38 6.90
N THR A 47 -0.66 0.40 7.02
CA THR A 47 -1.98 -0.09 7.42
C THR A 47 -2.93 -0.01 6.23
N PHE A 48 -3.71 -1.06 6.05
CA PHE A 48 -4.75 -1.20 5.04
C PHE A 48 -6.09 -1.19 5.76
N THR A 49 -6.98 -0.28 5.39
CA THR A 49 -8.33 -0.28 5.96
C THR A 49 -9.12 -1.46 5.40
N ILE A 50 -9.17 -2.57 6.14
CA ILE A 50 -10.07 -3.70 5.85
C ILE A 50 -11.48 -3.30 6.28
N GLY A 51 -12.41 -3.25 5.33
CA GLY A 51 -13.81 -2.84 5.59
C GLY A 51 -14.36 -1.81 4.60
N GLY A 52 -13.54 -1.24 3.71
CA GLY A 52 -14.07 -0.62 2.49
C GLY A 52 -14.64 -1.72 1.59
N ASN A 53 -15.94 -1.66 1.27
CA ASN A 53 -16.78 -2.69 0.64
C ASN A 53 -16.09 -3.52 -0.46
N GLY A 54 -15.26 -4.48 -0.02
CA GLY A 54 -14.42 -5.30 -0.85
C GLY A 54 -15.22 -6.43 -1.48
N LYS A 55 -15.76 -6.18 -2.68
CA LYS A 55 -15.99 -7.24 -3.67
C LYS A 55 -15.59 -6.75 -5.05
N PHE A 56 -14.30 -6.53 -5.28
CA PHE A 56 -13.82 -6.40 -6.66
C PHE A 56 -13.47 -7.77 -7.23
N GLY A 57 -14.45 -8.31 -7.96
CA GLY A 57 -14.36 -9.53 -8.75
C GLY A 57 -15.67 -9.93 -9.44
N ALA A 58 -16.85 -9.49 -8.96
CA ALA A 58 -18.12 -10.01 -9.50
C ALA A 58 -19.31 -9.04 -9.61
N ILE A 59 -19.23 -7.78 -9.19
CA ILE A 59 -20.42 -6.91 -9.18
C ILE A 59 -20.10 -5.54 -9.79
N LEU A 60 -20.78 -5.23 -10.90
CA LEU A 60 -20.98 -3.89 -11.41
C LEU A 60 -21.62 -3.03 -10.29
N GLY A 61 -20.86 -2.13 -9.68
CA GLY A 61 -21.36 -1.29 -8.57
C GLY A 61 -20.72 0.09 -8.52
N ASN A 62 -21.53 1.09 -8.15
CA ASN A 62 -21.20 2.51 -8.01
C ASN A 62 -20.22 2.77 -6.85
N GLU A 63 -18.95 2.44 -7.01
CA GLU A 63 -17.91 2.77 -6.03
C GLU A 63 -17.55 4.27 -6.09
N THR A 64 -17.74 4.98 -4.98
CA THR A 64 -17.24 6.34 -4.77
C THR A 64 -15.80 6.33 -4.26
N ILE A 65 -15.03 7.40 -4.50
CA ILE A 65 -13.64 7.60 -4.00
C ILE A 65 -13.51 7.31 -2.48
N CYS A 66 -14.58 7.42 -1.71
CA CYS A 66 -14.57 7.14 -0.28
C CYS A 66 -14.48 5.65 0.10
N ASN A 67 -14.66 4.71 -0.84
CA ASN A 67 -14.91 3.29 -0.52
C ASN A 67 -13.83 2.31 -1.00
N ALA A 68 -12.84 2.71 -1.81
CA ALA A 68 -11.71 1.84 -2.06
C ALA A 68 -10.63 1.95 -0.98
N ILE A 69 -10.00 0.81 -0.73
CA ILE A 69 -9.08 0.59 0.37
C ILE A 69 -7.94 1.61 0.28
N ALA A 70 -7.71 2.34 1.36
CA ALA A 70 -6.54 3.19 1.51
C ALA A 70 -5.42 2.39 2.17
N CYS A 71 -4.19 2.51 1.65
CA CYS A 71 -2.98 2.20 2.41
C CYS A 71 -2.44 3.50 2.99
N THR A 72 -2.16 3.51 4.27
CA THR A 72 -1.56 4.65 5.00
C THR A 72 -0.31 4.20 5.71
N ILE A 73 0.61 5.12 5.93
CA ILE A 73 1.74 4.91 6.85
C ILE A 73 1.25 5.26 8.26
N GLU A 74 1.39 4.35 9.23
CA GLU A 74 0.85 4.55 10.59
C GLU A 74 1.38 5.83 11.26
N GLU A 75 2.67 6.10 11.13
CA GLU A 75 3.31 7.31 11.68
C GLU A 75 3.05 8.56 10.83
N HIS A 76 2.62 8.39 9.58
CA HIS A 76 2.36 9.49 8.64
C HIS A 76 1.06 9.26 7.85
N PRO A 77 -0.13 9.36 8.49
CA PRO A 77 -1.40 9.06 7.83
C PRO A 77 -1.71 9.97 6.63
N SER A 78 -1.04 11.13 6.53
CA SER A 78 -1.13 12.03 5.38
C SER A 78 -0.48 11.49 4.11
N ILE A 79 0.38 10.47 4.22
CA ILE A 79 0.91 9.71 3.09
C ILE A 79 0.06 8.46 2.94
N SER A 80 -0.83 8.53 1.95
CA SER A 80 -1.80 7.48 1.68
C SER A 80 -1.91 7.20 0.19
N ILE A 81 -2.32 5.99 -0.16
CA ILE A 81 -2.70 5.64 -1.51
C ILE A 81 -4.07 4.97 -1.55
N TYR A 82 -4.86 5.35 -2.56
CA TYR A 82 -6.17 4.79 -2.85
C TYR A 82 -6.08 3.62 -3.83
N PHE A 83 -6.63 2.46 -3.46
CA PHE A 83 -6.68 1.26 -4.30
C PHE A 83 -8.00 1.14 -5.09
N GLY A 84 -8.25 2.13 -5.96
CA GLY A 84 -9.41 2.18 -6.86
C GLY A 84 -9.32 1.23 -8.07
N LYS A 85 -9.80 1.67 -9.24
CA LYS A 85 -9.64 0.91 -10.49
C LYS A 85 -8.16 0.77 -10.86
N TYR A 86 -7.71 -0.46 -11.13
CA TYR A 86 -6.37 -0.71 -11.66
C TYR A 86 -6.21 -0.01 -13.02
N SER A 87 -5.48 1.11 -13.01
CA SER A 87 -5.41 2.06 -14.11
C SER A 87 -4.01 2.68 -14.20
N LYS A 88 -3.74 3.43 -15.28
CA LYS A 88 -2.50 4.21 -15.37
C LYS A 88 -2.35 5.20 -14.21
N GLN A 89 -3.46 5.81 -13.77
CA GLN A 89 -3.46 6.73 -12.63
C GLN A 89 -3.01 6.04 -11.35
N PHE A 90 -3.55 4.85 -11.06
CA PHE A 90 -3.12 4.07 -9.90
C PHE A 90 -1.61 3.77 -9.89
N GLN A 91 -1.01 3.48 -11.05
CA GLN A 91 0.45 3.28 -11.13
C GLN A 91 1.23 4.57 -10.82
N LEU A 92 0.73 5.74 -11.24
CA LEU A 92 1.33 7.04 -10.90
C LEU A 92 1.20 7.31 -9.39
N ASP A 93 0.03 7.03 -8.82
CA ASP A 93 -0.23 7.21 -7.40
C ASP A 93 0.69 6.33 -6.55
N ILE A 94 0.94 5.07 -6.94
CA ILE A 94 1.93 4.22 -6.27
C ILE A 94 3.32 4.83 -6.34
N ASN A 95 3.76 5.28 -7.51
CA ASN A 95 5.10 5.87 -7.64
C ASN A 95 5.23 7.13 -6.77
N GLN A 96 4.18 7.96 -6.67
CA GLN A 96 4.15 9.13 -5.81
C GLN A 96 4.19 8.75 -4.32
N PHE A 97 3.37 7.78 -3.91
CA PHE A 97 3.36 7.24 -2.55
C PHE A 97 4.74 6.74 -2.13
N ILE A 98 5.40 5.94 -2.97
CA ILE A 98 6.75 5.43 -2.73
C ILE A 98 7.79 6.57 -2.66
N LYS A 99 7.65 7.60 -3.49
CA LYS A 99 8.50 8.79 -3.43
C LYS A 99 8.35 9.52 -2.10
N GLN A 100 7.12 9.71 -1.62
CA GLN A 100 6.85 10.33 -0.32
C GLN A 100 7.39 9.49 0.84
N LEU A 101 7.17 8.17 0.81
CA LEU A 101 7.74 7.22 1.77
C LEU A 101 9.28 7.36 1.84
N ASN A 102 9.95 7.40 0.69
CA ASN A 102 11.40 7.57 0.62
C ASN A 102 11.90 8.95 1.13
N THR A 103 11.04 9.97 1.23
CA THR A 103 11.42 11.26 1.81
C THR A 103 11.33 11.30 3.33
N LEU A 104 10.49 10.45 3.94
CA LEU A 104 10.41 10.32 5.40
C LEU A 104 11.73 9.78 5.95
N ASP A 105 12.23 8.72 5.32
CA ASP A 105 13.51 8.07 5.64
C ASP A 105 14.70 9.06 5.64
N LYS A 106 14.68 10.07 4.77
CA LYS A 106 15.74 11.08 4.69
C LYS A 106 15.72 12.13 5.80
N LYS A 107 14.62 12.25 6.55
CA LYS A 107 14.50 13.23 7.65
C LYS A 107 14.87 12.65 9.02
N SER A 108 15.13 11.34 9.10
CA SER A 108 15.52 10.63 10.32
C SER A 108 17.04 10.54 10.54
N LEU A 109 17.83 11.32 9.78
CA LEU A 109 19.29 11.48 9.88
C LEU A 109 19.63 12.96 10.04
#